data_AF-A0A7R9QSY1-F1
#
_entry.id   AF-A0A7R9QSY1-F1
#
_cell.length_a   1.000
_cell.length_b   1.000
_cell.length_c   1.000
_cell.angle_alpha   90.00
_cell.angle_beta   90.00
_cell.angle_gamma   90.00
#
_symmetry.space_group_name_H-M   'P 1'
#
loop_
_entity.id
_entity.type
_entity.pdbx_description
1 polymer ?
#
loop_
_entity_poly.entity_id
_entity_poly.type
_entity_poly.pdbx_seq_one_letter_code
_entity_poly.pdbx_strand_id
1 'polypeptide(L)'
;MDSDSADKLLPKHEYIESVHKSQKFLSLRFFVSFVSLLGCAVMYMTRVNINVAIVDMVISVPQNSANDPLKNISSLHSDECPADVVSDGKVSIVGVFDWSPPTQGIVLGAFYYGYVWPQIIGGRLSELYGAKYMIGTSIFISGFINLLTPFIIHWHFYLFIASRVVLGLVQGILFPSFMVLMSKWIPPEEHSTFIPWLDVGCTVGTIVCSAGAGHLIENKVMGGWPSVFYISGVVAILCDHIESKYPLLDNRQ
;
A
#
# COMPACT_ATOMS: atom_id res chain seq x y z
N MET A 1 -44.25 42.57 -17.51
CA MET A 1 -43.46 43.13 -16.41
C MET A 1 -43.29 41.96 -15.47
N ASP A 2 -42.23 41.17 -15.53
CA ASP A 2 -40.84 41.61 -15.50
C ASP A 2 -39.94 40.79 -16.44
N SER A 3 -39.37 41.49 -17.42
CA SER A 3 -38.27 41.03 -18.26
C SER A 3 -36.94 41.63 -17.77
N ASP A 4 -36.78 41.75 -16.44
CA ASP A 4 -35.70 42.54 -15.81
C ASP A 4 -34.76 41.70 -14.92
N SER A 5 -34.69 40.39 -15.18
CA SER A 5 -33.51 39.60 -14.81
C SER A 5 -32.51 39.62 -15.96
N ALA A 6 -32.12 40.83 -16.36
CA ALA A 6 -31.00 41.04 -17.25
C ALA A 6 -29.78 40.37 -16.63
N ASP A 7 -29.18 39.44 -17.37
CA ASP A 7 -27.83 38.97 -17.17
C ASP A 7 -26.96 40.15 -16.72
N LYS A 8 -26.60 40.13 -15.44
CA LYS A 8 -25.63 41.06 -14.87
C LYS A 8 -24.29 40.63 -15.45
N LEU A 9 -24.05 41.03 -16.70
CA LEU A 9 -22.81 40.81 -17.43
C LEU A 9 -21.70 41.43 -16.60
N LEU A 10 -20.99 40.58 -15.85
CA LEU A 10 -19.79 40.98 -15.13
C LEU A 10 -18.87 41.71 -16.13
N PRO A 11 -18.31 42.87 -15.76
CA PRO A 11 -17.41 43.60 -16.64
C PRO A 11 -16.30 42.65 -17.11
N LYS A 12 -15.95 42.69 -18.40
CA LYS A 12 -15.07 41.68 -19.04
C LYS A 12 -13.79 41.37 -18.26
N HIS A 13 -13.22 42.36 -17.56
CA HIS A 13 -12.05 42.18 -16.70
C HIS A 13 -12.33 41.26 -15.50
N GLU A 14 -13.45 41.48 -14.81
CA GLU A 14 -13.90 40.69 -13.65
C GLU A 14 -14.34 39.28 -14.07
N TYR A 15 -14.89 39.14 -15.28
CA TYR A 15 -15.16 37.84 -15.90
C TYR A 15 -13.86 37.06 -16.17
N ILE A 16 -12.86 37.67 -16.82
CA ILE A 16 -11.56 37.00 -17.11
C ILE A 16 -10.84 36.62 -15.81
N GLU A 17 -10.90 37.47 -14.79
CA GLU A 17 -10.29 37.20 -13.48
C GLU A 17 -11.00 36.06 -12.74
N SER A 18 -12.34 35.99 -12.82
CA SER A 18 -13.12 34.87 -12.26
C SER A 18 -12.88 33.55 -12.99
N VAL A 19 -12.73 33.56 -14.33
CA VAL A 19 -12.38 32.39 -15.13
C VAL A 19 -10.97 31.90 -14.79
N HIS A 20 -9.97 32.80 -14.73
CA HIS A 20 -8.61 32.43 -14.32
C HIS A 20 -8.55 31.90 -12.89
N LYS A 21 -9.29 32.52 -11.96
CA LYS A 21 -9.39 32.06 -10.57
C LYS A 21 -10.00 30.66 -10.50
N SER A 22 -11.09 30.42 -11.25
CA SER A 22 -11.74 29.10 -11.36
C SER A 22 -10.82 28.06 -11.98
N GLN A 23 -10.10 28.39 -13.06
CA GLN A 23 -9.17 27.50 -13.74
C GLN A 23 -7.96 27.13 -12.87
N LYS A 24 -7.40 28.09 -12.12
CA LYS A 24 -6.35 27.82 -11.11
C LYS A 24 -6.87 26.93 -9.98
N PHE A 25 -8.11 27.15 -9.55
CA PHE A 25 -8.75 26.33 -8.52
C PHE A 25 -8.99 24.90 -8.99
N LEU A 26 -9.38 24.71 -10.25
CA LEU A 26 -9.58 23.41 -10.87
C LEU A 26 -8.27 22.64 -11.05
N SER A 27 -7.22 23.28 -11.56
CA SER A 27 -5.89 22.67 -11.70
C SER A 27 -5.30 22.25 -10.35
N LEU A 28 -5.55 23.06 -9.31
CA LEU A 28 -5.14 22.75 -7.95
C LEU A 28 -5.87 21.53 -7.36
N ARG A 29 -7.18 21.39 -7.62
CA ARG A 29 -7.97 20.23 -7.16
C ARG A 29 -7.49 18.92 -7.78
N PHE A 30 -7.31 18.89 -9.11
CA PHE A 30 -6.76 17.71 -9.78
C PHE A 30 -5.39 17.33 -9.23
N PHE A 31 -4.57 18.33 -8.92
CA PHE A 31 -3.28 18.11 -8.29
C PHE A 31 -3.41 17.46 -6.90
N VAL A 32 -4.28 17.96 -6.02
CA VAL A 32 -4.52 17.36 -4.69
C VAL A 32 -5.05 15.93 -4.81
N SER A 33 -5.96 15.66 -5.75
CA SER A 33 -6.48 14.31 -6.00
C SER A 33 -5.40 13.37 -6.53
N PHE A 34 -4.51 13.85 -7.39
CA PHE A 34 -3.37 13.07 -7.88
C PHE A 34 -2.36 12.74 -6.77
N VAL A 35 -2.04 13.72 -5.93
CA VAL A 35 -1.15 13.53 -4.77
C VAL A 35 -1.76 12.53 -3.78
N SER A 36 -3.06 12.64 -3.50
CA SER A 36 -3.75 11.69 -2.62
C SER A 36 -3.78 10.26 -3.19
N LEU A 37 -3.91 10.13 -4.52
CA LEU A 37 -3.82 8.85 -5.21
C LEU A 37 -2.41 8.24 -5.06
N LEU A 38 -1.35 9.04 -5.22
CA LEU A 38 0.02 8.58 -5.05
C LEU A 38 0.27 8.10 -3.61
N GLY A 39 -0.19 8.85 -2.61
CA GLY A 39 -0.13 8.47 -1.20
C GLY A 39 -0.84 7.14 -0.92
N CYS A 40 -2.04 6.95 -1.46
CA CYS A 40 -2.76 5.67 -1.37
C CYS A 40 -2.01 4.51 -2.03
N ALA A 41 -1.40 4.75 -3.19
CA ALA A 41 -0.64 3.74 -3.92
C ALA A 41 0.59 3.27 -3.13
N VAL A 42 1.42 4.18 -2.63
CA VAL A 42 2.60 3.79 -1.84
C VAL A 42 2.23 3.12 -0.52
N MET A 43 1.16 3.59 0.11
CA MET A 43 0.62 2.98 1.33
C MET A 43 0.20 1.52 1.11
N TYR A 44 -0.51 1.22 0.01
CA TYR A 44 -0.92 -0.15 -0.30
C TYR A 44 0.25 -1.02 -0.75
N MET A 45 1.24 -0.44 -1.43
CA MET A 45 2.48 -1.13 -1.75
C MET A 45 3.20 -1.60 -0.48
N THR A 46 3.39 -0.75 0.53
CA THR A 46 4.02 -1.14 1.81
C THR A 46 3.16 -2.11 2.63
N ARG A 47 1.86 -2.21 2.35
CA ARG A 47 0.96 -3.17 3.01
C ARG A 47 1.07 -4.55 2.40
N VAL A 48 1.04 -4.64 1.07
CA VAL A 48 0.96 -5.90 0.32
C VAL A 48 2.33 -6.54 0.11
N ASN A 49 3.43 -5.79 0.26
CA ASN A 49 4.78 -6.30 0.07
C ASN A 49 5.07 -7.62 0.82
N ILE A 50 4.59 -7.77 2.06
CA ILE A 50 4.76 -8.99 2.86
C ILE A 50 3.97 -10.17 2.30
N ASN A 51 2.81 -9.94 1.67
CA ASN A 51 1.98 -11.00 1.12
C ASN A 51 2.70 -11.73 -0.01
N VAL A 52 3.55 -11.02 -0.75
CA VAL A 52 4.37 -11.60 -1.82
C VAL A 52 5.71 -12.08 -1.28
N ALA A 53 6.37 -11.28 -0.42
CA ALA A 53 7.68 -11.60 0.10
C ALA A 53 7.70 -12.86 0.99
N ILE A 54 6.59 -13.18 1.68
CA ILE A 54 6.51 -14.37 2.53
C ILE A 54 6.73 -15.68 1.76
N VAL A 55 6.41 -15.70 0.47
CA VAL A 55 6.59 -16.87 -0.40
C VAL A 55 8.07 -17.22 -0.57
N ASP A 56 8.97 -16.22 -0.57
CA ASP A 56 10.42 -16.42 -0.63
C ASP A 56 11.07 -16.54 0.76
N MET A 57 10.43 -15.98 1.80
CA MET A 57 10.94 -16.08 3.18
C MET A 57 10.83 -17.48 3.76
N VAL A 58 9.73 -18.18 3.45
CA VAL A 58 9.41 -19.47 4.09
C VAL A 58 9.95 -20.62 3.28
N ILE A 59 10.53 -21.60 3.99
CA ILE A 59 10.97 -22.85 3.38
C ILE A 59 9.78 -23.55 2.73
N SER A 60 9.80 -23.61 1.40
CA SER A 60 8.87 -24.42 0.63
C SER A 60 9.37 -25.87 0.64
N VAL A 61 8.82 -26.70 1.53
CA VAL A 61 9.04 -28.15 1.46
C VAL A 61 8.21 -28.70 0.31
N PRO A 62 8.81 -29.32 -0.73
CA PRO A 62 8.03 -30.02 -1.74
C PRO A 62 7.21 -31.11 -1.06
N GLN A 63 5.89 -31.07 -1.23
CA GLN A 63 4.96 -32.06 -0.63
C GLN A 63 5.19 -33.50 -1.10
N ASN A 64 6.16 -33.74 -1.99
CA ASN A 64 6.48 -35.05 -2.56
C ASN A 64 7.48 -35.87 -1.71
N SER A 65 7.82 -35.48 -0.48
CA SER A 65 8.70 -36.28 0.40
C SER A 65 8.11 -36.67 1.75
N ALA A 66 6.81 -36.49 1.96
CA ALA A 66 6.10 -37.09 3.09
C ALA A 66 5.36 -38.34 2.60
N ASN A 67 6.10 -39.42 2.35
CA ASN A 67 5.67 -40.83 2.43
C ASN A 67 6.76 -41.74 1.82
N ASP A 68 7.81 -42.08 2.56
CA ASP A 68 8.50 -43.34 2.29
C ASP A 68 9.32 -43.89 3.46
N PRO A 69 8.80 -44.91 4.17
CA PRO A 69 9.66 -45.94 4.74
C PRO A 69 9.66 -47.27 3.96
N LEU A 70 8.93 -47.40 2.83
CA LEU A 70 8.77 -48.70 2.16
C LEU A 70 8.12 -48.66 0.75
N LYS A 71 8.79 -48.12 -0.27
CA LYS A 71 8.36 -48.27 -1.67
C LYS A 71 9.19 -49.31 -2.40
N ASN A 72 9.03 -50.55 -1.94
CA ASN A 72 9.27 -51.72 -2.77
C ASN A 72 7.91 -52.20 -3.27
N ILE A 73 7.88 -52.73 -4.50
CA ILE A 73 6.76 -53.43 -5.18
C ILE A 73 5.98 -52.58 -6.22
N SER A 74 6.45 -52.78 -7.45
CA SER A 74 5.71 -52.96 -8.71
C SER A 74 4.84 -51.84 -9.27
N SER A 75 5.31 -51.33 -10.41
CA SER A 75 4.55 -50.93 -11.59
C SER A 75 3.17 -51.60 -11.74
N LEU A 76 2.15 -50.82 -12.10
CA LEU A 76 1.23 -51.13 -13.22
C LEU A 76 0.27 -49.94 -13.51
N HIS A 77 0.26 -49.56 -14.79
CA HIS A 77 -0.79 -48.89 -15.56
C HIS A 77 -1.02 -47.34 -15.49
N SER A 78 -0.38 -46.67 -16.45
CA SER A 78 -0.85 -45.62 -17.38
C SER A 78 -2.28 -45.05 -17.26
N ASP A 79 -2.38 -43.72 -17.19
CA ASP A 79 -3.01 -42.86 -18.22
C ASP A 79 -2.97 -41.37 -17.79
N GLU A 80 -1.89 -40.64 -18.10
CA GLU A 80 -1.91 -39.16 -18.27
C GLU A 80 -0.58 -38.65 -18.89
N CYS A 81 -0.66 -37.55 -19.65
CA CYS A 81 0.27 -37.11 -20.72
C CYS A 81 1.72 -36.80 -20.28
N PRO A 82 2.72 -36.86 -21.20
CA PRO A 82 4.13 -36.70 -20.87
C PRO A 82 4.47 -35.21 -20.69
N ALA A 83 4.82 -34.83 -19.47
CA ALA A 83 5.65 -33.66 -19.24
C ALA A 83 7.09 -34.14 -19.08
N ASP A 84 7.88 -34.03 -20.14
CA ASP A 84 9.33 -34.18 -20.10
C ASP A 84 9.93 -33.11 -19.20
N VAL A 85 10.27 -33.45 -17.94
CA VAL A 85 11.45 -32.85 -17.28
C VAL A 85 12.02 -33.84 -16.25
N VAL A 86 12.91 -34.73 -16.71
CA VAL A 86 14.00 -35.23 -15.85
C VAL A 86 15.26 -34.52 -16.31
N SER A 87 15.65 -33.48 -15.57
CA SER A 87 17.04 -33.06 -15.33
C SER A 87 17.01 -31.80 -14.47
N ASP A 88 17.08 -31.95 -13.16
CA ASP A 88 18.35 -31.88 -12.42
C ASP A 88 18.00 -31.64 -10.94
N GLY A 89 18.53 -32.50 -10.06
CA GLY A 89 18.20 -32.56 -8.65
C GLY A 89 18.73 -31.38 -7.84
N LYS A 90 18.19 -30.18 -8.05
CA LYS A 90 18.22 -29.11 -7.05
C LYS A 90 16.84 -29.03 -6.42
N VAL A 91 16.66 -29.72 -5.29
CA VAL A 91 15.69 -29.28 -4.28
C VAL A 91 16.14 -27.88 -3.88
N SER A 92 15.58 -26.89 -4.55
CA SER A 92 15.83 -25.49 -4.21
C SER A 92 15.05 -25.25 -2.93
N ILE A 93 15.71 -25.46 -1.79
CA ILE A 93 15.25 -24.96 -0.50
C ILE A 93 15.28 -23.43 -0.66
N VAL A 94 14.17 -22.87 -1.12
CA VAL A 94 13.94 -21.43 -1.20
C VAL A 94 13.21 -21.07 0.09
N GLY A 95 13.86 -20.29 0.94
CA GLY A 95 13.36 -19.93 2.27
C GLY A 95 14.45 -19.89 3.33
N VAL A 96 14.40 -18.86 4.18
CA VAL A 96 15.32 -18.68 5.32
C VAL A 96 14.65 -19.12 6.63
N PHE A 97 13.31 -19.10 6.69
CA PHE A 97 12.55 -19.32 7.91
C PHE A 97 11.64 -20.55 7.82
N ASP A 98 11.66 -21.38 8.86
CA ASP A 98 10.75 -22.52 9.02
C ASP A 98 9.44 -22.07 9.69
N TRP A 99 8.58 -21.39 8.92
CA TRP A 99 7.27 -20.93 9.39
C TRP A 99 6.15 -21.86 8.93
N SER A 100 5.45 -22.46 9.88
CA SER A 100 4.25 -23.23 9.59
C SER A 100 3.16 -22.36 8.92
N PRO A 101 2.29 -22.92 8.07
CA PRO A 101 1.21 -22.15 7.43
C PRO A 101 0.32 -21.37 8.43
N PRO A 102 -0.02 -21.91 9.62
CA PRO A 102 -0.69 -21.13 10.66
C PRO A 102 0.11 -19.90 11.12
N THR A 103 1.43 -20.04 11.29
CA THR A 103 2.32 -18.94 11.69
C THR A 103 2.35 -17.83 10.64
N GLN A 104 2.39 -18.19 9.35
CA GLN A 104 2.29 -17.22 8.25
C GLN A 104 0.98 -16.44 8.32
N GLY A 105 -0.13 -17.13 8.55
CA GLY A 105 -1.44 -16.50 8.74
C GLY A 105 -1.47 -15.51 9.92
N ILE A 106 -0.81 -15.85 11.04
CA ILE A 106 -0.68 -14.94 12.19
C ILE A 106 0.12 -13.69 11.82
N VAL A 107 1.23 -13.82 11.09
CA VAL A 107 2.06 -12.69 10.67
C VAL A 107 1.30 -11.75 9.74
N LEU A 108 0.58 -12.29 8.76
CA LEU A 108 -0.27 -11.48 7.86
C LEU A 108 -1.42 -10.84 8.63
N GLY A 109 -2.05 -11.58 9.55
CA GLY A 109 -3.16 -11.13 10.39
C GLY A 109 -2.78 -10.08 11.44
N ALA A 110 -1.56 -10.11 11.98
CA ALA A 110 -1.05 -9.20 13.00
C ALA A 110 -1.25 -7.72 12.64
N PHE A 111 -1.07 -7.40 11.36
CA PHE A 111 -1.32 -6.07 10.81
C PHE A 111 -2.77 -5.61 11.06
N TYR A 112 -3.75 -6.49 10.78
CA TYR A 112 -5.16 -6.14 10.87
C TYR A 112 -5.64 -5.95 12.31
N TYR A 113 -5.04 -6.64 13.28
CA TYR A 113 -5.33 -6.39 14.70
C TYR A 113 -4.95 -4.97 15.14
N GLY A 114 -3.83 -4.43 14.62
CA GLY A 114 -3.45 -3.04 14.83
C GLY A 114 -4.30 -2.05 14.04
N TYR A 115 -4.81 -2.46 12.87
CA TYR A 115 -5.51 -1.58 11.93
C TYR A 115 -6.93 -1.18 12.36
N VAL A 116 -7.62 -1.97 13.18
CA VAL A 116 -9.03 -1.73 13.55
C VAL A 116 -9.19 -0.55 14.50
N TRP A 117 -8.35 -0.46 15.54
CA TRP A 117 -8.49 0.57 16.59
C TRP A 117 -8.35 2.01 16.08
N PRO A 118 -7.34 2.35 15.26
CA PRO A 118 -7.14 3.71 14.78
C PRO A 118 -8.22 4.19 13.81
N GLN A 119 -8.99 3.31 13.18
CA GLN A 119 -10.08 3.75 12.30
C GLN A 119 -11.17 4.52 13.05
N ILE A 120 -11.46 4.11 14.29
CA ILE A 120 -12.50 4.72 15.11
C ILE A 120 -12.08 6.12 15.55
N ILE A 121 -10.83 6.26 16.01
CA ILE A 121 -10.30 7.51 16.56
C ILE A 121 -9.65 8.42 15.50
N GLY A 122 -9.27 7.86 14.36
CA GLY A 122 -8.43 8.51 13.34
C GLY A 122 -9.09 9.72 12.70
N GLY A 123 -10.41 9.69 12.52
CA GLY A 123 -11.16 10.82 11.98
C GLY A 123 -11.06 12.06 12.88
N ARG A 124 -11.30 11.89 14.19
CA ARG A 124 -11.20 12.98 15.17
C ARG A 124 -9.76 13.48 15.33
N LEU A 125 -8.77 12.59 15.32
CA LEU A 125 -7.36 12.99 15.33
C LEU A 125 -6.99 13.83 14.09
N SER A 126 -7.53 13.48 12.93
CA SER A 126 -7.29 14.20 11.67
C SER A 126 -7.96 15.58 11.63
N GLU A 127 -9.10 15.74 12.29
CA GLU A 127 -9.73 17.05 12.45
C GLU A 127 -8.94 17.98 13.37
N LEU A 128 -8.38 17.44 14.46
CA LEU A 128 -7.64 18.20 15.48
C LEU A 128 -6.23 18.56 15.05
N TYR A 129 -5.45 17.59 14.56
CA TYR A 129 -4.04 17.77 14.18
C TYR A 129 -3.85 18.13 12.70
N GLY A 130 -4.91 18.08 11.91
CA GLY A 130 -4.90 18.32 10.47
C GLY A 130 -4.64 17.05 9.67
N ALA A 131 -5.51 16.79 8.70
CA ALA A 131 -5.46 15.61 7.84
C ALA A 131 -4.13 15.48 7.08
N LYS A 132 -3.56 16.61 6.62
CA LYS A 132 -2.26 16.63 5.93
C LYS A 132 -1.15 16.01 6.77
N TYR A 133 -1.01 16.48 8.02
CA TYR A 133 0.06 16.02 8.91
C TYR A 133 -0.14 14.56 9.32
N MET A 134 -1.40 14.14 9.55
CA MET A 134 -1.71 12.74 9.83
C MET A 134 -1.39 11.81 8.66
N ILE A 135 -1.70 12.22 7.42
CA ILE A 135 -1.39 11.42 6.22
C ILE A 135 0.14 11.27 6.07
N GLY A 136 0.87 12.39 6.06
CA GLY A 136 2.32 12.35 5.86
C GLY A 136 3.06 11.60 6.97
N THR A 137 2.76 11.90 8.24
CA THR A 137 3.39 11.18 9.37
C THR A 137 3.10 9.67 9.33
N SER A 138 1.91 9.27 8.91
CA SER A 138 1.57 7.85 8.79
C SER A 138 2.34 7.16 7.66
N ILE A 139 2.45 7.78 6.48
CA ILE A 139 3.24 7.25 5.36
C ILE A 139 4.72 7.18 5.72
N PHE A 140 5.27 8.23 6.35
CA PHE A 140 6.67 8.29 6.78
C PHE A 140 7.01 7.18 7.77
N ILE A 141 6.24 7.07 8.86
CA ILE A 141 6.47 6.05 9.90
C ILE A 141 6.30 4.65 9.31
N SER A 142 5.29 4.45 8.45
CA SER A 142 5.08 3.17 7.77
C SER A 142 6.26 2.80 6.89
N GLY A 143 6.75 3.73 6.06
CA GLY A 143 7.93 3.54 5.23
C GLY A 143 9.19 3.23 6.06
N PHE A 144 9.38 3.93 7.18
CA PHE A 144 10.51 3.70 8.08
C PHE A 144 10.48 2.32 8.72
N ILE A 145 9.36 1.90 9.32
CA ILE A 145 9.23 0.56 9.92
C ILE A 145 9.40 -0.52 8.84
N ASN A 146 8.92 -0.26 7.63
CA ASN A 146 9.08 -1.16 6.50
C ASN A 146 10.57 -1.33 6.10
N LEU A 147 11.38 -0.26 6.10
CA LEU A 147 12.83 -0.36 5.89
C LEU A 147 13.54 -1.16 6.99
N LEU A 148 13.07 -1.04 8.23
CA LEU A 148 13.63 -1.77 9.37
C LEU A 148 13.18 -3.24 9.40
N THR A 149 12.15 -3.61 8.65
CA THR A 149 11.52 -4.94 8.73
C THR A 149 12.49 -6.10 8.48
N PRO A 150 13.35 -6.09 7.44
CA PRO A 150 14.33 -7.15 7.25
C PRO A 150 15.29 -7.31 8.43
N PHE A 151 15.70 -6.21 9.05
CA PHE A 151 16.57 -6.24 10.23
C PHE A 151 15.87 -6.84 11.44
N ILE A 152 14.61 -6.46 11.69
CA ILE A 152 13.80 -6.94 12.82
C ILE A 152 13.56 -8.45 12.72
N ILE A 153 13.27 -8.95 11.51
CA ILE A 153 13.05 -10.38 11.26
C ILE A 153 14.26 -11.23 11.67
N HIS A 154 15.48 -10.77 11.36
CA HIS A 154 16.71 -11.50 11.71
C HIS A 154 17.03 -11.48 13.21
N TRP A 155 16.54 -10.47 13.93
CA TRP A 155 16.74 -10.36 15.38
C TRP A 155 15.80 -11.27 16.16
N HIS A 156 14.49 -11.12 15.97
CA HIS A 156 13.51 -11.87 16.75
C HIS A 156 12.12 -11.90 16.12
N PHE A 157 11.55 -13.10 16.03
CA PHE A 157 10.22 -13.31 15.43
C PHE A 157 9.09 -12.53 16.13
N TYR A 158 9.09 -12.48 17.46
CA TYR A 158 8.04 -11.74 18.18
C TYR A 158 8.16 -10.22 18.02
N LEU A 159 9.38 -9.68 17.84
CA LEU A 159 9.58 -8.26 17.54
C LEU A 159 9.03 -7.93 16.15
N PHE A 160 9.15 -8.85 15.20
CA PHE A 160 8.54 -8.72 13.90
C PHE A 160 7.01 -8.70 13.98
N ILE A 161 6.37 -9.59 14.75
CA ILE A 161 4.92 -9.51 14.96
C ILE A 161 4.52 -8.17 15.58
N ALA A 162 5.26 -7.69 16.59
CA ALA A 162 5.00 -6.39 17.20
C ALA A 162 5.12 -5.24 16.19
N SER A 163 6.14 -5.24 15.33
CA SER A 163 6.29 -4.21 14.29
C SER A 163 5.15 -4.25 13.26
N ARG A 164 4.60 -5.43 12.96
CA ARG A 164 3.39 -5.57 12.12
C ARG A 164 2.16 -4.93 12.76
N VAL A 165 1.96 -5.12 14.07
CA VAL A 165 0.86 -4.48 14.80
C VAL A 165 1.03 -2.96 14.78
N VAL A 166 2.25 -2.46 15.02
CA VAL A 166 2.55 -1.01 14.97
C VAL A 166 2.32 -0.43 13.57
N LEU A 167 2.73 -1.13 12.52
CA LEU A 167 2.41 -0.75 11.13
C LEU A 167 0.89 -0.63 10.91
N GLY A 168 0.12 -1.60 11.41
CA GLY A 168 -1.34 -1.55 11.38
C GLY A 168 -1.91 -0.32 12.09
N LEU A 169 -1.40 -0.02 13.29
CA LEU A 169 -1.83 1.12 14.10
C LEU A 169 -1.59 2.45 13.38
N VAL A 170 -0.42 2.61 12.78
CA VAL A 170 -0.05 3.83 12.06
C VAL A 170 -0.89 3.98 10.79
N GLN A 171 -1.02 2.91 10.01
CA GLN A 171 -1.72 2.92 8.73
C GLN A 171 -3.24 3.03 8.88
N GLY A 172 -3.80 2.65 10.03
CA GLY A 172 -5.24 2.74 10.34
C GLY A 172 -5.82 4.15 10.30
N ILE A 173 -4.99 5.16 10.49
CA ILE A 173 -5.42 6.58 10.54
C ILE A 173 -5.60 7.17 9.14
N LEU A 174 -4.99 6.57 8.10
CA LEU A 174 -4.91 7.14 6.75
C LEU A 174 -6.27 7.32 6.07
N PHE A 175 -7.11 6.27 6.06
CA PHE A 175 -8.43 6.36 5.41
C PHE A 175 -9.34 7.42 6.03
N PRO A 176 -9.53 7.46 7.37
CA PRO A 176 -10.25 8.55 8.01
C PRO A 176 -9.64 9.93 7.70
N SER A 177 -8.31 10.04 7.63
CA SER A 177 -7.64 11.29 7.28
C SER A 177 -7.98 11.75 5.87
N PHE A 178 -8.01 10.85 4.89
CA PHE A 178 -8.42 11.15 3.52
C PHE A 178 -9.87 11.61 3.43
N MET A 179 -10.77 11.05 4.24
CA MET A 179 -12.17 11.50 4.29
C MET A 179 -12.31 12.91 4.88
N VAL A 180 -11.51 13.25 5.89
CA VAL A 180 -11.44 14.63 6.43
C VAL A 180 -10.79 15.59 5.43
N LEU A 181 -9.80 15.12 4.66
CA LEU A 181 -9.20 15.92 3.59
C LEU A 181 -10.23 16.21 2.48
N MET A 182 -10.98 15.19 2.06
CA MET A 182 -12.06 15.32 1.08
C MET A 182 -13.11 16.33 1.53
N SER A 183 -13.57 16.25 2.78
CA SER A 183 -14.64 17.13 3.27
C SER A 183 -14.25 18.61 3.31
N LYS A 184 -12.94 18.92 3.43
CA LYS A 184 -12.42 20.30 3.45
C LYS A 184 -12.05 20.85 2.08
N TRP A 185 -11.51 20.00 1.19
CA TRP A 185 -10.90 20.45 -0.06
C TRP A 185 -11.74 20.20 -1.31
N ILE A 186 -12.67 19.24 -1.25
CA ILE A 186 -13.42 18.77 -2.42
C ILE A 186 -14.88 19.21 -2.28
N PRO A 187 -15.49 19.80 -3.32
CA PRO A 187 -16.88 20.20 -3.28
C PRO A 187 -17.81 18.95 -3.20
N PRO A 188 -18.97 19.04 -2.54
CA PRO A 188 -19.85 17.89 -2.30
C PRO A 188 -20.27 17.14 -3.58
N GLU A 189 -20.36 17.85 -4.71
CA GLU A 189 -20.75 17.30 -6.00
C GLU A 189 -19.69 16.31 -6.55
N GLU A 190 -18.43 16.45 -6.14
CA GLU A 190 -17.29 15.64 -6.60
C GLU A 190 -16.90 14.52 -5.61
N HIS A 191 -17.49 14.48 -4.40
CA HIS A 191 -17.17 13.49 -3.36
C HIS A 191 -17.35 12.04 -3.86
N SER A 192 -18.37 11.81 -4.67
CA SER A 192 -18.67 10.50 -5.26
C SER A 192 -17.58 9.99 -6.23
N THR A 193 -16.79 10.89 -6.82
CA THR A 193 -15.69 10.54 -7.73
C THR A 193 -14.36 10.43 -6.98
N PHE A 194 -14.17 11.17 -5.89
CA PHE A 194 -12.92 11.15 -5.13
C PHE A 194 -12.65 9.81 -4.42
N ILE A 195 -13.66 9.19 -3.81
CA ILE A 195 -13.46 7.93 -3.09
C ILE A 195 -13.01 6.80 -4.05
N PRO A 196 -13.68 6.57 -5.20
CA PRO A 196 -13.17 5.63 -6.21
C PRO A 196 -11.78 5.98 -6.72
N TRP A 197 -11.45 7.28 -6.82
CA TRP A 197 -10.12 7.72 -7.24
C TRP A 197 -9.01 7.29 -6.26
N LEU A 198 -9.28 7.36 -4.95
CA LEU A 198 -8.37 6.82 -3.94
C LEU A 198 -8.22 5.30 -4.06
N ASP A 199 -9.31 4.59 -4.35
CA ASP A 199 -9.31 3.13 -4.50
C ASP A 199 -8.52 2.66 -5.74
N VAL A 200 -8.55 3.45 -6.82
CA VAL A 200 -7.64 3.26 -7.96
C VAL A 200 -6.18 3.33 -7.51
N GLY A 201 -5.82 4.29 -6.66
CA GLY A 201 -4.49 4.37 -6.06
C GLY A 201 -4.11 3.09 -5.31
N CYS A 202 -5.00 2.59 -4.44
CA CYS A 202 -4.80 1.35 -3.70
C CYS A 202 -4.56 0.14 -4.62
N THR A 203 -5.33 0.04 -5.69
CA THR A 203 -5.25 -1.05 -6.67
C THR A 203 -3.96 -0.96 -7.47
N VAL A 204 -3.60 0.22 -7.96
CA VAL A 204 -2.34 0.47 -8.69
C VAL A 204 -1.13 0.10 -7.82
N GLY A 205 -1.12 0.56 -6.56
CA GLY A 205 -0.05 0.22 -5.61
C GLY A 205 0.10 -1.28 -5.39
N THR A 206 -1.02 -2.00 -5.29
CA THR A 206 -1.04 -3.46 -5.14
C THR A 206 -0.47 -4.17 -6.37
N ILE A 207 -0.86 -3.77 -7.58
CA ILE A 207 -0.38 -4.36 -8.82
C ILE A 207 1.12 -4.11 -9.00
N VAL A 208 1.56 -2.87 -8.80
CA VAL A 208 2.98 -2.48 -8.90
C VAL A 208 3.82 -3.24 -7.88
N CYS A 209 3.34 -3.35 -6.63
CA CYS A 209 4.02 -4.12 -5.60
C CYS A 209 4.16 -5.58 -5.97
N SER A 210 3.07 -6.23 -6.39
CA SER A 210 3.09 -7.67 -6.66
C SER A 210 3.94 -8.02 -7.88
N ALA A 211 3.80 -7.26 -8.96
CA ALA A 211 4.62 -7.43 -10.16
C ALA A 211 6.10 -7.11 -9.89
N GLY A 212 6.37 -6.00 -9.21
CA GLY A 212 7.72 -5.57 -8.87
C GLY A 212 8.41 -6.53 -7.92
N ALA A 213 7.73 -6.99 -6.86
CA ALA A 213 8.26 -7.95 -5.90
C ALA A 213 8.62 -9.28 -6.55
N GLY A 214 7.75 -9.81 -7.43
CA GLY A 214 8.04 -11.04 -8.17
C GLY A 214 9.33 -10.93 -8.99
N HIS A 215 9.49 -9.85 -9.74
CA HIS A 215 10.70 -9.62 -10.54
C HIS A 215 11.97 -9.42 -9.69
N LEU A 216 11.85 -8.75 -8.55
CA LEU A 216 12.97 -8.52 -7.63
C LEU A 216 13.46 -9.82 -6.97
N ILE A 217 12.53 -10.68 -6.59
CA ILE A 217 12.83 -11.98 -5.97
C ILE A 217 13.50 -12.90 -6.99
N GLU A 218 12.98 -12.99 -8.21
CA GLU A 218 13.54 -13.84 -9.28
C GLU A 218 15.00 -13.49 -9.60
N ASN A 219 15.30 -12.19 -9.71
CA ASN A 219 16.64 -11.71 -10.01
C ASN A 219 17.60 -11.72 -8.80
N LYS A 220 17.14 -12.14 -7.62
CA LYS A 220 17.89 -12.14 -6.35
C LYS A 220 18.60 -10.81 -6.05
N VAL A 221 18.00 -9.70 -6.46
CA VAL A 221 18.57 -8.36 -6.24
C VAL A 221 18.63 -8.12 -4.73
N MET A 222 19.79 -7.69 -4.21
CA MET A 222 20.00 -7.34 -2.79
C MET A 222 19.52 -8.40 -1.77
N GLY A 223 19.70 -9.69 -2.08
CA GLY A 223 19.41 -10.77 -1.13
C GLY A 223 17.99 -11.36 -1.22
N GLY A 224 17.26 -11.12 -2.31
CA GLY A 224 15.93 -11.72 -2.54
C GLY A 224 14.82 -10.93 -1.87
N TRP A 225 14.05 -11.55 -0.98
CA TRP A 225 12.94 -10.92 -0.27
C TRP A 225 13.22 -9.59 0.47
N PRO A 226 14.41 -9.31 1.06
CA PRO A 226 14.64 -8.04 1.78
C PRO A 226 14.54 -6.82 0.86
N SER A 227 14.91 -6.98 -0.41
CA SER A 227 14.89 -5.91 -1.41
C SER A 227 13.50 -5.29 -1.59
N VAL A 228 12.45 -6.11 -1.49
CA VAL A 228 11.06 -5.67 -1.63
C VAL A 228 10.72 -4.66 -0.53
N PHE A 229 11.17 -4.90 0.70
CA PHE A 229 10.97 -3.99 1.84
C PHE A 229 11.79 -2.71 1.70
N TYR A 230 13.05 -2.82 1.26
CA TYR A 230 13.90 -1.65 1.07
C TYR A 230 13.35 -0.72 -0.01
N ILE A 231 13.00 -1.25 -1.18
CA ILE A 231 12.50 -0.44 -2.30
C ILE A 231 11.15 0.17 -1.94
N SER A 232 10.21 -0.62 -1.43
CA SER A 232 8.88 -0.10 -1.06
C SER A 232 8.95 0.94 0.07
N GLY A 233 9.84 0.77 1.04
CA GLY A 233 10.05 1.74 2.12
C GLY A 233 10.68 3.05 1.64
N VAL A 234 11.71 3.00 0.78
CA VAL A 234 12.33 4.20 0.20
C VAL A 234 11.32 4.96 -0.66
N VAL A 235 10.58 4.28 -1.52
CA VAL A 235 9.58 4.92 -2.38
C VAL A 235 8.47 5.58 -1.55
N ALA A 236 8.04 4.97 -0.45
CA ALA A 236 7.07 5.56 0.47
C ALA A 236 7.60 6.86 1.10
N ILE A 237 8.84 6.86 1.59
CA ILE A 237 9.47 8.07 2.20
C ILE A 237 9.70 9.15 1.15
N LEU A 238 10.10 8.79 -0.08
CA LEU A 238 10.26 9.75 -1.17
C LEU A 238 8.93 10.39 -1.56
N CYS A 239 7.85 9.60 -1.64
CA CYS A 239 6.51 10.14 -1.88
C CYS A 239 6.06 11.04 -0.74
N ASP A 240 6.23 10.65 0.52
CA ASP A 240 5.92 11.52 1.66
C ASP A 240 6.72 12.83 1.62
N HIS A 241 8.01 12.78 1.27
CA HIS A 241 8.82 13.99 1.11
C HIS A 241 8.28 14.89 0.00
N ILE A 242 7.83 14.32 -1.11
CA ILE A 242 7.17 15.04 -2.20
C ILE A 242 5.85 15.65 -1.70
N GLU A 243 5.01 14.89 -1.00
CA GLU A 243 3.75 15.35 -0.40
C GLU A 243 3.96 16.52 0.59
N SER A 244 4.99 16.43 1.43
CA SER A 244 5.31 17.43 2.44
C SER A 244 5.66 18.80 1.84
N LYS A 245 6.30 18.81 0.66
CA LYS A 245 6.72 20.03 -0.04
C LYS A 245 5.58 20.84 -0.62
N TYR A 246 4.37 20.29 -0.71
CA TYR A 246 3.24 21.02 -1.25
C TYR A 246 2.47 21.72 -0.11
N PRO A 247 2.57 23.08 0.00
CA PRO A 247 1.91 23.85 1.06
C PRO A 247 0.39 23.93 0.90
N LEU A 248 -0.13 23.36 -0.18
CA LEU A 248 -1.49 23.57 -0.65
C LEU A 248 -2.57 22.91 0.21
N LEU A 249 -2.21 22.09 1.21
CA LEU A 249 -3.15 21.43 2.12
C LEU A 249 -3.22 22.08 3.52
N ASP A 250 -2.42 23.11 3.78
CA ASP A 250 -2.30 23.76 5.11
C ASP A 250 -3.33 24.89 5.31
N ASN A 251 -3.78 25.51 4.22
CA ASN A 251 -4.62 26.71 4.28
C ASN A 251 -6.09 26.41 3.97
N ARG A 252 -6.83 26.03 5.01
CA ARG A 252 -8.20 26.50 5.35
C ARG A 252 -8.57 25.90 6.70
N GLN A 253 -8.20 26.60 7.77
CA GLN A 253 -9.04 26.63 8.96
C GLN A 253 -10.32 27.39 8.63
#